data_AF-Q98FY8-F1
#
_entry.id   AF-Q98FY8-F1
#
_cell.length_a   1.000
_cell.length_b   1.000
_cell.length_c   1.000
_cell.angle_alpha   90.00
_cell.angle_beta   90.00
_cell.angle_gamma   90.00
#
_symmetry.space_group_name_H-M   'P 1'
#
loop_
_entity.id
_entity.type
_entity.pdbx_description
1 polymer ?
#
loop_
_entity_poly.entity_id
_entity_poly.type
_entity_poly.pdbx_seq_one_letter_code
_entity_poly.pdbx_strand_id
1 'polypeptide(L)'
;MGTTRRTFLWSFSILCFGFGQAAMAKDEPFKPGQTWTYRGATPISSRVIIGAVDNLEGEDQPVVSISVTDAPIPNDGKPLQTVPHLPIAANQLRESVVELEGTGTIPDGFGHGYGLWRQAYDSGKGGYFTISVEEIVGLLRSQLGQQPVAK
;
A
#
# COMPACT_ATOMS: atom_id res chain seq x y z
N MET A 1 59.83 -31.43 11.03
CA MET A 1 60.42 -30.10 11.31
C MET A 1 60.20 -29.21 10.11
N GLY A 2 59.67 -28.00 10.29
CA GLY A 2 59.85 -26.90 9.32
C GLY A 2 58.67 -26.55 8.40
N THR A 3 57.63 -25.96 8.97
CA THR A 3 56.89 -24.74 8.53
C THR A 3 57.20 -24.14 7.14
N THR A 4 56.17 -23.78 6.35
CA THR A 4 55.77 -22.37 6.06
C THR A 4 54.80 -22.23 4.86
N ARG A 5 53.59 -21.74 5.22
CA ARG A 5 52.59 -20.98 4.46
C ARG A 5 53.09 -20.25 3.19
N ARG A 6 52.27 -20.20 2.14
CA ARG A 6 51.86 -18.92 1.50
C ARG A 6 50.58 -19.08 0.69
N THR A 7 49.55 -18.43 1.22
CA THR A 7 48.25 -18.10 0.67
C THR A 7 48.38 -17.31 -0.63
N PHE A 8 47.60 -17.65 -1.65
CA PHE A 8 47.15 -16.69 -2.66
C PHE A 8 45.64 -16.83 -2.84
N LEU A 9 44.93 -15.99 -2.09
CA LEU A 9 43.52 -15.67 -2.27
C LEU A 9 43.40 -14.91 -3.59
N TRP A 10 42.60 -15.41 -4.53
CA TRP A 10 42.01 -14.58 -5.56
C TRP A 10 40.49 -14.57 -5.31
N SER A 11 40.10 -13.66 -4.42
CA SER A 11 38.72 -13.27 -4.22
C SER A 11 38.22 -12.62 -5.50
N PHE A 12 37.46 -13.36 -6.30
CA PHE A 12 36.57 -12.77 -7.30
C PHE A 12 35.39 -12.18 -6.53
N SER A 13 35.56 -10.95 -6.02
CA SER A 13 34.44 -10.15 -5.53
C SER A 13 33.57 -9.79 -6.73
N ILE A 14 32.60 -10.65 -7.03
CA ILE A 14 31.45 -10.28 -7.85
C ILE A 14 30.68 -9.24 -7.03
N LEU A 15 30.95 -7.97 -7.30
CA LEU A 15 30.17 -6.85 -6.81
C LEU A 15 28.83 -6.86 -7.56
N CYS A 16 27.92 -7.75 -7.15
CA CYS A 16 26.50 -7.62 -7.46
C CYS A 16 25.93 -6.47 -6.61
N PHE A 17 26.28 -5.22 -6.94
CA PHE A 17 25.49 -4.10 -6.45
C PHE A 17 24.25 -4.01 -7.33
N GLY A 18 23.16 -4.56 -6.80
CA GLY A 18 21.83 -4.55 -7.41
C GLY A 18 21.35 -3.13 -7.66
N PHE A 19 21.58 -2.66 -8.88
CA PHE A 19 20.96 -1.44 -9.39
C PHE A 19 19.72 -1.84 -10.18
N GLY A 20 18.55 -1.41 -9.68
CA GLY A 20 17.36 -1.20 -10.51
C GLY A 20 16.30 -2.30 -10.49
N GLN A 21 15.60 -2.47 -9.37
CA GLN A 21 14.26 -3.09 -9.38
C GLN A 21 13.12 -2.07 -9.22
N ALA A 22 13.44 -0.81 -8.89
CA ALA A 22 12.44 0.24 -8.69
C ALA A 22 11.77 0.75 -9.99
N ALA A 23 12.42 0.59 -11.15
CA ALA A 23 11.88 1.09 -12.42
C ALA A 23 10.87 0.13 -13.07
N MET A 24 11.04 -1.18 -12.89
CA MET A 24 10.20 -2.20 -13.53
C MET A 24 8.82 -2.34 -12.88
N ALA A 25 8.69 -2.00 -11.60
CA ALA A 25 7.45 -2.16 -10.86
C ALA A 25 6.34 -1.19 -11.30
N LYS A 26 6.68 -0.07 -11.95
CA LYS A 26 5.72 0.98 -12.34
C LYS A 26 4.79 0.59 -13.48
N ASP A 27 5.08 -0.46 -14.24
CA ASP A 27 4.23 -0.91 -15.34
C ASP A 27 3.54 -2.26 -15.05
N GLU A 28 3.90 -2.94 -13.96
CA GLU A 28 3.24 -4.19 -13.60
C GLU A 28 1.79 -3.96 -13.15
N PRO A 29 0.84 -4.82 -13.56
CA PRO A 29 -0.51 -4.81 -13.01
C PRO A 29 -0.49 -5.02 -11.49
N PHE A 30 -1.38 -4.31 -10.79
CA PHE A 30 -1.57 -4.55 -9.36
C PHE A 30 -2.12 -5.97 -9.14
N LYS A 31 -1.66 -6.62 -8.07
CA LYS A 31 -2.09 -7.96 -7.68
C LYS A 31 -2.39 -8.01 -6.18
N PRO A 32 -3.46 -8.69 -5.76
CA PRO A 32 -3.74 -8.91 -4.34
C PRO A 32 -2.51 -9.44 -3.59
N GLY A 33 -2.30 -8.94 -2.39
CA GLY A 33 -1.17 -9.24 -1.53
C GLY A 33 0.05 -8.36 -1.76
N GLN A 34 0.19 -7.63 -2.86
CA GLN A 34 1.35 -6.74 -3.05
C GLN A 34 1.42 -5.65 -1.96
N THR A 35 2.61 -5.40 -1.44
CA THR A 35 2.88 -4.36 -0.42
C THR A 35 3.80 -3.29 -0.99
N TRP A 36 3.39 -2.04 -0.86
CA TRP A 36 4.07 -0.89 -1.46
C TRP A 36 4.34 0.21 -0.43
N THR A 37 5.49 0.89 -0.61
CA THR A 37 5.66 2.25 -0.09
C THR A 37 4.90 3.24 -0.96
N TYR A 38 4.55 4.40 -0.41
CA TYR A 38 3.85 5.45 -1.14
C TYR A 38 4.36 6.84 -0.74
N ARG A 39 4.20 7.80 -1.66
CA ARG A 39 4.61 9.20 -1.47
C ARG A 39 3.84 9.83 -0.30
N GLY A 40 4.52 10.64 0.50
CA GLY A 40 3.89 11.34 1.62
C GLY A 40 3.56 10.46 2.84
N ALA A 41 3.99 9.19 2.84
CA ALA A 41 3.79 8.28 3.98
C ALA A 41 4.31 8.90 5.29
N THR A 42 3.39 9.08 6.23
CA THR A 42 3.69 9.57 7.58
C THR A 42 2.95 8.67 8.58
N PRO A 43 3.63 7.90 9.44
CA PRO A 43 5.08 7.69 9.47
C PRO A 43 5.58 7.01 8.19
N ILE A 44 6.89 7.06 7.98
CA ILE A 44 7.53 6.43 6.80
C ILE A 44 7.39 4.90 6.78
N SER A 45 6.98 4.28 7.89
CA SER A 45 6.63 2.86 7.99
C SER A 45 5.24 2.54 7.43
N SER A 46 4.42 3.55 7.13
CA SER A 46 3.09 3.35 6.56
C SER A 46 3.19 2.65 5.19
N ARG A 47 2.31 1.68 4.93
CA ARG A 47 2.30 0.90 3.69
C ARG A 47 0.92 0.81 3.07
N VAL A 48 0.90 0.61 1.76
CA VAL A 48 -0.28 0.20 1.01
C VAL A 48 -0.20 -1.31 0.77
N ILE A 49 -1.28 -2.03 1.05
CA ILE A 49 -1.44 -3.44 0.68
C ILE A 49 -2.59 -3.55 -0.31
N ILE A 50 -2.35 -4.17 -1.47
CA ILE A 50 -3.39 -4.42 -2.46
C ILE A 50 -4.26 -5.58 -1.98
N GLY A 51 -5.57 -5.36 -1.84
CA GLY A 51 -6.49 -6.41 -1.42
C GLY A 51 -7.33 -7.00 -2.55
N ALA A 52 -7.80 -6.17 -3.48
CA ALA A 52 -8.53 -6.60 -4.67
C ALA A 52 -8.29 -5.64 -5.86
N VAL A 53 -8.48 -6.14 -7.07
CA VAL A 53 -8.45 -5.36 -8.31
C VAL A 53 -9.68 -5.74 -9.12
N ASP A 54 -10.55 -4.77 -9.36
CA ASP A 54 -11.84 -4.97 -10.00
C ASP A 54 -11.91 -4.20 -11.32
N ASN A 55 -12.17 -4.92 -12.41
CA ASN A 55 -12.57 -4.32 -13.68
C ASN A 55 -14.10 -4.19 -13.67
N LEU A 56 -14.58 -2.98 -13.39
CA LEU A 56 -15.99 -2.68 -13.23
C LEU A 56 -16.60 -2.31 -14.59
N GLU A 57 -17.80 -2.81 -14.86
CA GLU A 57 -18.52 -2.42 -16.08
C GLU A 57 -18.83 -0.92 -16.06
N GLY A 58 -18.49 -0.23 -17.15
CA GLY A 58 -18.69 1.22 -17.27
C GLY A 58 -17.53 2.08 -16.79
N GLU A 59 -16.48 1.50 -16.22
CA GLU A 59 -15.25 2.22 -15.84
C GLU A 59 -14.15 2.01 -16.90
N ASP A 60 -13.44 3.09 -17.22
CA ASP A 60 -12.34 3.06 -18.20
C ASP A 60 -11.03 2.48 -17.63
N GLN A 61 -10.99 2.23 -16.32
CA GLN A 61 -9.82 1.68 -15.62
C GLN A 61 -10.23 0.82 -14.42
N PRO A 62 -9.34 -0.06 -13.93
CA PRO A 62 -9.63 -0.84 -12.75
C PRO A 62 -9.78 0.04 -11.51
N VAL A 63 -10.66 -0.39 -10.60
CA VAL A 63 -10.68 0.09 -9.21
C VAL A 63 -9.85 -0.86 -8.37
N VAL A 64 -8.92 -0.32 -7.61
CA VAL A 64 -8.04 -1.09 -6.74
C VAL A 64 -8.49 -0.89 -5.30
N SER A 65 -8.89 -1.97 -4.64
CA SER A 65 -9.18 -1.95 -3.21
C SER A 65 -7.90 -2.18 -2.43
N ILE A 66 -7.52 -1.19 -1.63
CA ILE A 66 -6.29 -1.20 -0.83
C ILE A 66 -6.59 -1.19 0.68
N SER A 67 -5.62 -1.62 1.45
CA SER A 67 -5.50 -1.29 2.88
C SER A 67 -4.32 -0.35 3.08
N VAL A 68 -4.41 0.53 4.08
CA VAL A 68 -3.28 1.37 4.52
C VAL A 68 -2.93 0.97 5.94
N THR A 69 -1.71 0.48 6.15
CA THR A 69 -1.20 -0.01 7.45
C THR A 69 -0.20 0.98 8.04
N ASP A 70 0.00 0.93 9.36
CA ASP A 70 0.88 1.81 10.13
C ASP A 70 0.67 3.31 9.86
N ALA A 71 -0.56 3.68 9.50
CA ALA A 71 -1.00 5.07 9.38
C ALA A 71 -1.83 5.40 10.60
N PRO A 72 -1.28 6.08 11.64
CA PRO A 72 -2.07 6.47 12.79
C PRO A 72 -3.10 7.51 12.35
N ILE A 73 -4.36 7.08 12.31
CA ILE A 73 -5.52 7.93 12.09
C ILE A 73 -6.17 8.16 13.45
N PRO A 74 -6.41 9.42 13.87
CA PRO A 74 -7.18 9.71 15.08
C PRO A 74 -8.50 8.95 15.09
N ASN A 75 -8.85 8.38 16.23
CA ASN A 75 -10.12 7.69 16.47
C ASN A 75 -10.37 7.66 17.98
N ASP A 76 -11.64 7.67 18.40
CA ASP A 76 -12.02 7.82 19.81
C ASP A 76 -11.32 6.79 20.71
N GLY A 77 -10.50 7.27 21.65
CA GLY A 77 -9.77 6.46 22.63
C GLY A 77 -8.45 5.84 22.16
N LYS A 78 -8.28 5.48 20.88
CA LYS A 78 -7.00 5.00 20.33
C LYS A 78 -6.90 5.23 18.82
N PRO A 79 -5.75 5.71 18.30
CA PRO A 79 -5.55 5.84 16.86
C PRO A 79 -5.70 4.51 16.12
N LEU A 80 -6.51 4.52 15.07
CA LEU A 80 -6.61 3.42 14.13
C LEU A 80 -5.27 3.29 13.40
N GLN A 81 -4.61 2.13 13.54
CA GLN A 81 -3.31 1.87 12.89
C GLN A 81 -3.46 1.38 11.46
N THR A 82 -4.62 0.83 11.11
CA THR A 82 -4.87 0.24 9.81
C THR A 82 -6.25 0.64 9.31
N VAL A 83 -6.28 1.25 8.14
CA VAL A 83 -7.52 1.45 7.40
C VAL A 83 -7.71 0.21 6.54
N PRO A 84 -8.71 -0.64 6.86
CA PRO A 84 -8.77 -1.99 6.29
C PRO A 84 -9.18 -1.99 4.82
N HIS A 85 -9.99 -1.04 4.36
CA HIS A 85 -10.48 -1.00 2.98
C HIS A 85 -10.66 0.44 2.48
N LEU A 86 -10.04 0.74 1.34
CA LEU A 86 -10.20 1.97 0.57
C LEU A 86 -10.19 1.63 -0.93
N PRO A 87 -11.27 1.90 -1.68
CA PRO A 87 -11.29 1.74 -3.13
C PRO A 87 -10.69 2.99 -3.80
N ILE A 88 -9.69 2.82 -4.67
CA ILE A 88 -8.99 3.91 -5.36
C ILE A 88 -8.83 3.61 -6.85
N ALA A 89 -8.89 4.63 -7.70
CA ALA A 89 -8.60 4.52 -9.12
C ALA A 89 -7.16 4.00 -9.37
N ALA A 90 -7.00 3.05 -10.30
CA ALA A 90 -5.69 2.43 -10.56
C ALA A 90 -4.60 3.45 -10.95
N ASN A 91 -4.93 4.46 -11.76
CA ASN A 91 -3.99 5.51 -12.14
C ASN A 91 -3.50 6.32 -10.93
N GLN A 92 -4.41 6.72 -10.02
CA GLN A 92 -4.03 7.49 -8.85
C GLN A 92 -3.20 6.68 -7.86
N LEU A 93 -3.51 5.38 -7.72
CA LEU A 93 -2.66 4.50 -6.94
C LEU A 93 -1.27 4.38 -7.57
N ARG A 94 -1.18 4.27 -8.90
CA ARG A 94 0.09 4.17 -9.62
C ARG A 94 0.98 5.39 -9.42
N GLU A 95 0.40 6.59 -9.41
CA GLU A 95 1.12 7.84 -9.13
C GLU A 95 1.55 7.98 -7.66
N SER A 96 0.82 7.31 -6.76
CA SER A 96 1.04 7.36 -5.31
C SER A 96 2.15 6.40 -4.85
N VAL A 97 2.21 5.17 -5.38
CA VAL A 97 3.19 4.16 -4.95
C VAL A 97 4.61 4.44 -5.43
N VAL A 98 5.60 4.04 -4.65
CA VAL A 98 7.02 4.32 -4.93
C VAL A 98 7.82 3.04 -5.15
N GLU A 99 7.79 2.10 -4.20
CA GLU A 99 8.57 0.87 -4.23
C GLU A 99 7.70 -0.33 -3.83
N LEU A 100 7.74 -1.40 -4.63
CA LEU A 100 7.16 -2.69 -4.30
C LEU A 100 8.12 -3.41 -3.35
N GLU A 101 7.72 -3.58 -2.09
CA GLU A 101 8.55 -4.26 -1.08
C GLU A 101 8.33 -5.77 -1.07
N GLY A 102 7.29 -6.26 -1.76
CA GLY A 102 6.99 -7.68 -1.90
C GLY A 102 5.51 -7.98 -1.72
N THR A 103 5.20 -9.07 -1.03
CA THR A 103 3.83 -9.48 -0.71
C THR A 103 3.62 -9.58 0.80
N GLY A 104 2.47 -9.14 1.28
CA GLY A 104 2.05 -9.20 2.66
C GLY A 104 0.64 -9.77 2.83
N THR A 105 0.26 -9.98 4.08
CA THR A 105 -1.08 -10.45 4.44
C THR A 105 -2.08 -9.30 4.31
N ILE A 106 -3.21 -9.57 3.64
CA ILE A 106 -4.33 -8.62 3.59
C ILE A 106 -4.91 -8.49 5.02
N PRO A 107 -5.02 -7.27 5.57
CA PRO A 107 -5.48 -7.06 6.94
C PRO A 107 -6.89 -7.59 7.24
N ASP A 108 -7.12 -7.93 8.51
CA ASP A 108 -8.44 -8.23 9.02
C ASP A 108 -9.41 -7.05 8.76
N GLY A 109 -10.68 -7.39 8.53
CA GLY A 109 -11.71 -6.39 8.21
C GLY A 109 -11.73 -5.93 6.75
N PHE A 110 -10.68 -6.21 5.95
CA PHE A 110 -10.68 -5.90 4.52
C PHE A 110 -11.91 -6.50 3.82
N GLY A 111 -12.15 -7.80 3.99
CA GLY A 111 -13.24 -8.50 3.30
C GLY A 111 -14.63 -7.94 3.64
N HIS A 112 -14.83 -7.51 4.89
CA HIS A 112 -16.09 -6.88 5.31
C HIS A 112 -16.26 -5.48 4.68
N GLY A 113 -15.22 -4.63 4.75
CA GLY A 113 -15.26 -3.30 4.12
C GLY A 113 -15.43 -3.37 2.60
N TYR A 114 -14.71 -4.28 1.96
CA TYR A 114 -14.83 -4.58 0.54
C TYR A 114 -16.25 -5.00 0.16
N GLY A 115 -16.86 -5.94 0.91
CA GLY A 115 -18.23 -6.38 0.65
C GLY A 115 -19.26 -5.26 0.76
N LEU A 116 -19.15 -4.41 1.80
CA LEU A 116 -20.01 -3.25 1.97
C LEU A 116 -19.86 -2.24 0.83
N TRP A 117 -18.61 -1.93 0.45
CA TRP A 117 -18.34 -1.05 -0.68
C TRP A 117 -18.89 -1.61 -1.98
N ARG A 118 -18.66 -2.89 -2.26
CA ARG A 118 -19.12 -3.55 -3.48
C ARG A 118 -20.64 -3.44 -3.61
N GLN A 119 -21.36 -3.75 -2.54
CA GLN A 119 -22.82 -3.60 -2.49
C GLN A 119 -23.26 -2.14 -2.73
N ALA A 120 -22.56 -1.17 -2.16
CA ALA A 120 -22.85 0.24 -2.36
C ALA A 120 -22.58 0.67 -3.82
N TYR A 121 -21.46 0.26 -4.40
CA TYR A 121 -21.09 0.55 -5.79
C TYR A 121 -22.12 -0.04 -6.75
N ASP A 122 -22.48 -1.32 -6.58
CA ASP A 122 -23.46 -2.02 -7.43
C ASP A 122 -24.87 -1.40 -7.38
N SER A 123 -25.19 -0.72 -6.29
CA SER A 123 -26.45 0.03 -6.14
C SER A 123 -26.36 1.50 -6.55
N GLY A 124 -25.23 1.93 -7.13
CA GLY A 124 -24.99 3.31 -7.57
C GLY A 124 -24.82 4.31 -6.43
N LYS A 125 -24.57 3.84 -5.21
CA LYS A 125 -24.42 4.66 -3.99
C LYS A 125 -22.98 4.73 -3.49
N GLY A 126 -22.12 3.85 -3.99
CA GLY A 126 -20.70 3.80 -3.70
C GLY A 126 -19.89 4.43 -4.82
N GLY A 127 -18.70 4.91 -4.48
CA GLY A 127 -17.72 5.38 -5.44
C GLY A 127 -16.32 4.89 -5.05
N TYR A 128 -15.30 5.44 -5.68
CA TYR A 128 -13.90 5.20 -5.37
C TYR A 128 -13.14 6.52 -5.34
N PHE A 129 -12.00 6.55 -4.66
CA PHE A 129 -11.17 7.73 -4.57
C PHE A 129 -10.43 8.00 -5.88
N THR A 130 -10.44 9.26 -6.29
CA THR A 130 -9.73 9.79 -7.48
C THR A 130 -8.63 10.80 -7.08
N ILE A 131 -8.14 10.68 -5.85
CA ILE A 131 -7.07 11.49 -5.27
C ILE A 131 -5.93 10.58 -4.80
N SER A 132 -4.76 11.14 -4.48
CA SER A 132 -3.60 10.35 -4.06
C SER A 132 -3.80 9.67 -2.70
N VAL A 133 -3.03 8.61 -2.43
CA VAL A 133 -3.06 7.93 -1.12
C VAL A 133 -2.69 8.88 0.03
N GLU A 134 -1.76 9.81 -0.20
CA GLU A 134 -1.40 10.86 0.77
C GLU A 134 -2.61 11.73 1.13
N GLU A 135 -3.35 12.20 0.12
CA GLU A 135 -4.54 13.03 0.33
C GLU A 135 -5.65 12.27 1.04
N ILE A 136 -5.90 10.99 0.71
CA ILE A 136 -6.89 10.15 1.41
C ILE A 136 -6.53 10.04 2.89
N VAL A 137 -5.28 9.68 3.21
CA VAL A 137 -4.81 9.58 4.60
C VAL A 137 -4.94 10.92 5.32
N GLY A 138 -4.62 12.03 4.65
CA GLY A 138 -4.81 13.39 5.18
C GLY A 138 -6.27 13.71 5.50
N LEU A 139 -7.20 13.38 4.58
CA LEU A 139 -8.63 13.56 4.78
C LEU A 139 -9.15 12.75 5.97
N LEU A 140 -8.79 11.46 6.05
CA LEU A 140 -9.19 10.59 7.17
C LEU A 140 -8.71 11.16 8.50
N ARG A 141 -7.47 11.67 8.56
CA ARG A 141 -6.94 12.32 9.77
C ARG A 141 -7.71 13.57 10.17
N SER A 142 -8.05 14.41 9.18
CA SER A 142 -8.77 15.65 9.43
C SER A 142 -10.19 15.37 9.92
N GLN A 143 -10.92 14.48 9.23
CA GLN A 143 -12.33 14.18 9.54
C GLN A 143 -12.49 13.49 10.88
N LEU A 144 -11.67 12.48 11.16
CA LEU A 144 -11.77 11.71 12.42
C LEU A 144 -11.08 12.42 13.58
N GLY A 145 -10.12 13.32 13.31
CA GLY A 145 -9.52 14.18 14.32
C GLY A 145 -10.44 15.32 14.80
N GLN A 146 -11.47 15.66 14.03
CA GLN A 146 -12.45 16.69 14.38
C GLN A 146 -13.70 16.14 15.09
N GLN A 147 -13.86 14.82 15.23
CA GLN A 147 -14.99 14.28 15.98
C GLN A 147 -14.84 14.66 17.47
N PRO A 148 -15.80 15.41 18.05
CA PRO A 148 -15.77 15.67 19.48
C PRO A 148 -15.97 14.35 20.22
N VAL A 149 -15.18 14.14 21.28
CA VAL A 149 -15.34 13.00 22.19
C VAL A 149 -16.81 12.97 22.64
N ALA A 150 -17.55 11.97 22.17
CA ALA A 150 -18.90 11.73 22.66
C ALA A 150 -18.79 11.47 24.17
N LYS A 151 -19.38 12.37 24.97
CA LYS A 151 -19.44 12.27 26.44
C LYS A 151 -20.45 11.22 26.89
#